data_AF-A0AAX6H738-F1
#
_entry.id   AF-A0AAX6H738-F1
#
_cell.length_a   1.000
_cell.length_b   1.000
_cell.length_c   1.000
_cell.angle_alpha   90.00
_cell.angle_beta   90.00
_cell.angle_gamma   90.00
#
_symmetry.space_group_name_H-M   'P 1'
#
loop_
_entity.id
_entity.type
_entity.pdbx_description
1 polymer ?
#
loop_
_entity_poly.entity_id
_entity_poly.type
_entity_poly.pdbx_seq_one_letter_code
_entity_poly.pdbx_strand_id
1 'polypeptide(L)'
;MSGKFPPGYCSEPFGNCAFGDSANEPYIAAHNLLLSHSAAVAIYKKDYQVKQGGSIGIVLMMKWYEPLRNIPVDIAAAERAFLFDVAWFLDPLFFGDYPLEMRDILGTRLPTFSPEERRKLQNRLDFIGINHYTSCYSQDCVFSQCKIDTSSGNALVFTTGERNGIPIGAPSGMDNMYVVPHGMEKTVIYIMQRYNNTPMYITENGYSIKANGSVSLKDMLNDKERIDYHQSYLTSLLNAIRQGADVRGYFAWSLMDNFEWLHGYTLKFGLYHVDLKTQKRTPKQSAKWYKKFLSGPGTKVQMDDNLKPSV
;
A
#
# COMPACT_ATOMS: atom_id res chain seq x y z
N MET A 1 -8.60 12.75 9.23
CA MET A 1 -7.85 11.64 9.86
C MET A 1 -8.43 11.40 11.25
N SER A 2 -8.74 10.16 11.63
CA SER A 2 -9.58 9.85 12.80
C SER A 2 -8.81 9.47 14.08
N GLY A 3 -7.50 9.76 14.16
CA GLY A 3 -6.69 9.53 15.37
C GLY A 3 -6.62 8.07 15.82
N LYS A 4 -6.83 7.11 14.92
CA LYS A 4 -6.85 5.68 15.29
C LYS A 4 -5.47 5.10 15.62
N PHE A 5 -4.41 5.70 15.08
CA PHE A 5 -3.02 5.27 15.31
C PHE A 5 -2.30 6.27 16.23
N PRO A 6 -1.29 5.82 17.01
CA PRO A 6 -0.45 6.71 17.81
C PRO A 6 0.11 7.88 16.97
N PRO A 7 0.12 9.12 17.47
CA PRO A 7 -0.14 9.51 18.87
C PRO A 7 -1.63 9.66 19.24
N GLY A 8 -2.56 9.30 18.35
CA GLY A 8 -3.99 9.30 18.64
C GLY A 8 -4.66 10.67 18.51
N TYR A 9 -4.12 11.54 17.66
CA TYR A 9 -4.57 12.93 17.52
C TYR A 9 -5.64 13.07 16.44
N CYS A 10 -6.70 13.81 16.76
CA CYS A 10 -7.77 14.16 15.83
C CYS A 10 -8.65 15.29 16.36
N SER A 11 -9.38 15.93 15.45
CA SER A 11 -10.44 16.90 15.74
C SER A 11 -11.72 16.58 14.96
N GLU A 12 -12.84 17.16 15.39
CA GLU A 12 -14.13 17.11 14.68
C GLU A 12 -13.99 17.65 13.24
N PRO A 13 -14.75 17.11 12.25
CA PRO A 13 -15.73 16.03 12.36
C PRO A 13 -15.11 14.61 12.28
N PHE A 14 -13.78 14.49 12.31
CA PHE A 14 -13.09 13.22 12.04
C PHE A 14 -13.03 12.29 13.26
N GLY A 15 -13.19 12.85 14.46
CA GLY A 15 -13.24 12.13 15.74
C GLY A 15 -13.13 13.09 16.92
N ASN A 16 -13.32 12.55 18.12
CA ASN A 16 -13.28 13.28 19.38
C ASN A 16 -12.06 12.84 20.22
N CYS A 17 -10.86 13.16 19.74
CA CYS A 17 -9.61 12.87 20.44
C CYS A 17 -9.30 13.96 21.49
N ALA A 18 -8.50 13.63 22.50
CA ALA A 18 -8.12 14.58 23.55
C ALA A 18 -7.26 15.75 23.02
N PHE A 19 -6.52 15.52 21.93
CA PHE A 19 -5.62 16.48 21.31
C PHE A 19 -5.68 16.34 19.78
N GLY A 20 -5.25 17.39 19.09
CA GLY A 20 -4.93 17.36 17.67
C GLY A 20 -5.77 18.29 16.80
N ASP A 21 -5.36 18.39 15.55
CA ASP A 21 -6.07 19.12 14.50
C ASP A 21 -5.98 18.35 13.16
N SER A 22 -7.05 17.61 12.87
CA SER A 22 -7.22 16.81 11.66
C SER A 22 -7.11 17.62 10.36
N ALA A 23 -7.31 18.94 10.41
CA ALA A 23 -7.28 19.79 9.22
C ALA A 23 -5.87 20.22 8.84
N ASN A 24 -4.89 20.18 9.76
CA ASN A 24 -3.56 20.75 9.59
C ASN A 24 -2.42 19.78 9.94
N GLU A 25 -2.48 19.11 11.10
CA GLU A 25 -1.39 18.29 11.63
C GLU A 25 -0.93 17.17 10.68
N PRO A 26 -1.80 16.50 9.91
CA PRO A 26 -1.33 15.51 8.95
C PRO A 26 -0.37 16.05 7.89
N TYR A 27 -0.61 17.27 7.42
CA TYR A 27 0.24 17.90 6.40
C TYR A 27 1.57 18.34 6.99
N ILE A 28 1.58 18.79 8.25
CA ILE A 28 2.80 19.10 9.00
C ILE A 28 3.62 17.82 9.23
N ALA A 29 2.97 16.71 9.63
CA ALA A 29 3.62 15.43 9.85
C ALA A 29 4.25 14.89 8.56
N ALA A 30 3.50 14.90 7.44
CA ALA A 30 4.02 14.46 6.14
C ALA A 30 5.15 15.37 5.62
N HIS A 31 5.05 16.68 5.82
CA HIS A 31 6.11 17.62 5.47
C HIS A 31 7.43 17.30 6.19
N ASN A 32 7.37 17.12 7.50
CA ASN A 32 8.53 16.74 8.30
C ASN A 32 9.08 15.36 7.91
N LEU A 33 8.21 14.40 7.57
CA LEU A 33 8.63 13.09 7.05
C LEU A 33 9.45 13.23 5.76
N LEU A 34 9.01 14.06 4.81
CA LEU A 34 9.70 14.29 3.53
C LEU A 34 11.07 14.97 3.73
N LEU A 35 11.13 15.96 4.62
CA LEU A 35 12.40 16.62 4.97
C LEU A 35 13.35 15.64 5.68
N SER A 36 12.83 14.81 6.58
CA SER A 36 13.61 13.79 7.29
C SER A 36 14.15 12.73 6.33
N HIS A 37 13.31 12.25 5.40
CA HIS A 37 13.72 11.33 4.34
C HIS A 37 14.85 11.95 3.52
N SER A 38 14.67 13.18 3.05
CA SER A 38 15.67 13.87 2.22
C SER A 38 17.00 14.11 2.94
N ALA A 39 16.96 14.44 4.24
CA ALA A 39 18.15 14.55 5.07
C ALA A 39 18.88 13.20 5.22
N ALA A 40 18.14 12.12 5.45
CA ALA A 40 18.71 10.77 5.55
C ALA A 40 19.33 10.30 4.23
N VAL A 41 18.65 10.53 3.10
CA VAL A 41 19.19 10.24 1.76
C VAL A 41 20.47 11.04 1.51
N ALA A 42 20.49 12.33 1.82
CA ALA A 42 21.68 13.17 1.64
C ALA A 42 22.90 12.62 2.40
N ILE A 43 22.71 12.24 3.67
CA ILE A 43 23.75 11.62 4.50
C ILE A 43 24.19 10.28 3.90
N TYR A 44 23.23 9.41 3.53
CA TYR A 44 23.53 8.11 2.96
C TYR A 44 24.38 8.22 1.68
N LYS A 45 23.97 9.09 0.75
CA LYS A 45 24.67 9.29 -0.53
C LYS A 45 26.06 9.87 -0.34
N LYS A 46 26.20 10.83 0.58
CA LYS A 46 27.47 11.50 0.84
C LYS A 46 28.48 10.59 1.55
N ASP A 47 28.06 9.93 2.63
CA ASP A 47 28.99 9.34 3.59
C ASP A 47 29.07 7.80 3.48
N TYR A 48 28.07 7.14 2.89
CA TYR A 48 27.93 5.68 2.97
C TYR A 48 27.82 4.97 1.62
N GLN A 49 27.15 5.56 0.63
CA GLN A 49 26.74 4.85 -0.59
C GLN A 49 27.93 4.31 -1.38
N VAL A 50 29.01 5.07 -1.55
CA VAL A 50 30.22 4.63 -2.28
C VAL A 50 30.85 3.39 -1.63
N LYS A 51 30.87 3.33 -0.29
CA LYS A 51 31.50 2.23 0.45
C LYS A 51 30.58 1.01 0.56
N GLN A 52 29.28 1.23 0.73
CA GLN A 52 28.32 0.16 1.01
C GLN A 52 27.67 -0.41 -0.26
N GLY A 53 27.61 0.36 -1.35
CA GLY A 53 26.98 -0.07 -2.60
C GLY A 53 25.46 -0.32 -2.48
N GLY A 54 24.80 0.25 -1.47
CA GLY A 54 23.35 0.09 -1.27
C GLY A 54 22.51 1.19 -1.93
N SER A 55 21.20 1.01 -1.80
CA SER A 55 20.17 1.89 -2.34
C SER A 55 19.21 2.32 -1.25
N ILE A 56 18.72 3.56 -1.32
CA ILE A 56 17.75 4.12 -0.37
C ILE A 56 16.48 4.59 -1.10
N GLY A 57 15.33 4.23 -0.56
CA GLY A 57 14.02 4.50 -1.16
C GLY A 57 12.97 4.91 -0.14
N ILE A 58 11.76 5.14 -0.62
CA ILE A 58 10.57 5.38 0.20
C ILE A 58 9.50 4.34 -0.14
N VAL A 59 8.77 3.87 0.87
CA VAL A 59 7.68 2.89 0.70
C VAL A 59 6.36 3.59 0.95
N LEU A 60 5.40 3.42 0.06
CA LEU A 60 4.06 4.00 0.18
C LEU A 60 2.99 2.93 -0.02
N MET A 61 1.89 3.05 0.73
CA MET A 61 0.64 2.37 0.41
C MET A 61 0.09 2.97 -0.88
N MET A 62 -0.17 2.12 -1.87
CA MET A 62 -0.66 2.55 -3.18
C MET A 62 -1.89 1.76 -3.56
N LYS A 63 -3.06 2.33 -3.29
CA LYS A 63 -4.32 1.81 -3.80
C LYS A 63 -4.53 2.31 -5.23
N TRP A 64 -5.13 1.48 -6.07
CA TRP A 64 -5.58 1.96 -7.38
C TRP A 64 -7.00 2.51 -7.32
N TYR A 65 -7.26 3.59 -8.04
CA TYR A 65 -8.56 4.25 -8.07
C TYR A 65 -9.16 4.18 -9.47
N GLU A 66 -10.31 3.52 -9.60
CA GLU A 66 -11.13 3.56 -10.81
C GLU A 66 -12.22 4.63 -10.66
N PRO A 67 -12.65 5.30 -11.74
CA PRO A 67 -13.79 6.21 -11.65
C PRO A 67 -15.08 5.43 -11.34
N LEU A 68 -15.91 5.92 -10.42
CA LEU A 68 -17.18 5.27 -10.09
C LEU A 68 -18.11 5.24 -11.29
N ARG A 69 -18.21 6.35 -12.02
CA ARG A 69 -18.91 6.45 -13.31
C ARG A 69 -17.92 6.84 -14.40
N ASN A 70 -18.11 6.34 -15.61
CA ASN A 70 -17.26 6.71 -16.75
C ASN A 70 -17.63 8.10 -17.30
N ILE A 71 -17.40 9.14 -16.49
CA ILE A 71 -17.68 10.54 -16.83
C ILE A 71 -16.51 11.43 -16.39
N PRO A 72 -16.30 12.60 -17.03
CA PRO A 72 -15.11 13.42 -16.79
C PRO A 72 -14.84 13.77 -15.32
N VAL A 73 -15.89 14.08 -14.54
CA VAL A 73 -15.73 14.48 -13.13
C VAL A 73 -15.23 13.34 -12.24
N ASP A 74 -15.72 12.10 -12.44
CA ASP A 74 -15.28 10.94 -11.66
C ASP A 74 -13.90 10.43 -12.14
N ILE A 75 -13.56 10.61 -13.41
CA ILE A 75 -12.19 10.36 -13.92
C ILE A 75 -11.20 11.32 -13.24
N ALA A 76 -11.52 12.61 -13.19
CA ALA A 76 -10.71 13.59 -12.47
C ALA A 76 -10.66 13.30 -10.96
N ALA A 77 -11.74 12.79 -10.37
CA ALA A 77 -11.75 12.37 -8.97
C ALA A 77 -10.89 11.13 -8.69
N ALA A 78 -10.81 10.17 -9.62
CA ALA A 78 -9.88 9.04 -9.51
C ALA A 78 -8.42 9.52 -9.52
N GLU A 79 -8.07 10.46 -10.41
CA GLU A 79 -6.75 11.09 -10.43
C GLU A 79 -6.48 11.85 -9.12
N ARG A 80 -7.39 12.72 -8.67
CA ARG A 80 -7.23 13.45 -7.39
C ARG A 80 -7.05 12.50 -6.21
N ALA A 81 -7.80 11.39 -6.14
CA ALA A 81 -7.64 10.39 -5.09
C ALA A 81 -6.22 9.81 -5.09
N PHE A 82 -5.68 9.46 -6.26
CA PHE A 82 -4.30 8.98 -6.39
C PHE A 82 -3.28 10.05 -5.98
N LEU A 83 -3.49 11.30 -6.37
CA LEU A 83 -2.58 12.40 -6.04
C LEU A 83 -2.51 12.67 -4.53
N PHE A 84 -3.65 12.61 -3.84
CA PHE A 84 -3.71 12.80 -2.38
C PHE A 84 -3.21 11.61 -1.57
N ASP A 85 -3.10 10.42 -2.17
CA ASP A 85 -2.62 9.20 -1.51
C ASP A 85 -1.11 8.98 -1.77
N VAL A 86 -0.70 9.07 -3.04
CA VAL A 86 0.64 8.67 -3.49
C VAL A 86 1.50 9.87 -3.89
N ALA A 87 0.97 10.74 -4.76
CA ALA A 87 1.76 11.88 -5.26
C ALA A 87 2.06 12.92 -4.18
N TRP A 88 1.24 12.96 -3.11
CA TRP A 88 1.48 13.75 -1.91
C TRP A 88 2.91 13.58 -1.37
N PHE A 89 3.46 12.37 -1.43
CA PHE A 89 4.82 12.07 -0.97
C PHE A 89 5.83 12.03 -2.10
N LEU A 90 5.47 11.51 -3.28
CA LEU A 90 6.43 11.36 -4.38
C LEU A 90 6.70 12.66 -5.13
N ASP A 91 5.70 13.48 -5.43
CA ASP A 91 5.92 14.72 -6.19
C ASP A 91 6.95 15.66 -5.51
N PRO A 92 6.93 15.85 -4.17
CA PRO A 92 7.98 16.62 -3.50
C PRO A 92 9.39 16.08 -3.76
N LEU A 93 9.57 14.75 -3.78
CA LEU A 93 10.87 14.09 -3.96
C LEU A 93 11.36 14.09 -5.41
N PHE A 94 10.45 14.18 -6.39
CA PHE A 94 10.78 14.15 -7.81
C PHE A 94 10.79 15.54 -8.47
N PHE A 95 9.86 16.39 -8.06
CA PHE A 95 9.59 17.69 -8.69
C PHE A 95 9.81 18.87 -7.74
N GLY A 96 10.07 18.62 -6.45
CA GLY A 96 10.42 19.65 -5.48
C GLY A 96 9.23 20.47 -4.96
N ASP A 97 8.00 19.99 -5.17
CA ASP A 97 6.78 20.59 -4.60
C ASP A 97 5.66 19.55 -4.51
N TYR A 98 4.61 19.87 -3.76
CA TYR A 98 3.40 19.08 -3.71
C TYR A 98 2.59 19.14 -5.02
N PRO A 99 1.71 18.15 -5.30
CA PRO A 99 0.81 18.18 -6.44
C PRO A 99 0.00 19.48 -6.50
N LEU A 100 -0.25 20.00 -7.70
CA LEU A 100 -0.98 21.27 -7.91
C LEU A 100 -2.38 21.19 -7.30
N GLU A 101 -3.07 20.07 -7.52
CA GLU A 101 -4.42 19.78 -7.04
C GLU A 101 -4.48 19.84 -5.51
N MET A 102 -3.45 19.34 -4.82
CA MET A 102 -3.36 19.43 -3.37
C MET A 102 -3.17 20.88 -2.93
N ARG A 103 -2.29 21.63 -3.59
CA ARG A 103 -2.02 23.03 -3.26
C ARG A 103 -3.25 23.91 -3.44
N ASP A 104 -3.99 23.69 -4.52
CA ASP A 104 -5.21 24.45 -4.83
C ASP A 104 -6.34 24.16 -3.83
N ILE A 105 -6.51 22.90 -3.41
CA ILE A 105 -7.58 22.50 -2.48
C ILE A 105 -7.22 22.81 -1.02
N LEU A 106 -5.96 22.61 -0.63
CA LEU A 106 -5.53 22.73 0.77
C LEU A 106 -5.10 24.16 1.13
N GLY A 107 -4.60 24.93 0.16
CA GLY A 107 -4.13 26.29 0.38
C GLY A 107 -3.11 26.36 1.52
N THR A 108 -3.34 27.26 2.48
CA THR A 108 -2.43 27.51 3.61
C THR A 108 -2.32 26.35 4.61
N ARG A 109 -3.18 25.33 4.51
CA ARG A 109 -3.09 24.12 5.36
C ARG A 109 -1.95 23.21 4.94
N LEU A 110 -1.52 23.31 3.68
CA LEU A 110 -0.39 22.57 3.15
C LEU A 110 0.88 23.42 3.34
N PRO A 111 1.88 22.96 4.11
CA PRO A 111 3.12 23.70 4.27
C PRO A 111 3.82 23.93 2.93
N THR A 112 4.66 24.97 2.86
CA THR A 112 5.43 25.29 1.65
C THR A 112 6.90 24.97 1.88
N PHE A 113 7.57 24.43 0.86
CA PHE A 113 9.01 24.23 0.91
C PHE A 113 9.74 25.54 0.60
N SER A 114 10.60 25.97 1.52
CA SER A 114 11.56 27.04 1.31
C SER A 114 12.55 26.68 0.18
N PRO A 115 13.24 27.66 -0.41
CA PRO A 115 14.26 27.37 -1.43
C PRO A 115 15.36 26.40 -0.96
N GLU A 116 15.71 26.43 0.33
CA GLU A 116 16.68 25.49 0.89
C GLU A 116 16.13 24.07 0.98
N GLU A 117 14.89 23.91 1.44
CA GLU A 117 14.23 22.61 1.53
C GLU A 117 14.04 21.99 0.15
N ARG A 118 13.62 22.79 -0.85
CA ARG A 118 13.52 22.32 -2.24
C ARG A 118 14.83 21.76 -2.76
N ARG A 119 15.98 22.38 -2.44
CA ARG A 119 17.30 21.84 -2.78
C ARG A 119 17.59 20.53 -2.06
N LYS A 120 17.15 20.37 -0.80
CA LYS A 120 17.32 19.11 -0.05
C LYS A 120 16.49 17.97 -0.66
N LEU A 121 15.26 18.26 -1.11
CA LEU A 121 14.37 17.29 -1.76
C LEU A 121 14.94 16.76 -3.10
N GLN A 122 15.82 17.52 -3.78
CA GLN A 122 16.44 17.10 -5.03
C GLN A 122 17.45 15.94 -4.88
N ASN A 123 17.78 15.53 -3.64
CA ASN A 123 18.51 14.30 -3.39
C ASN A 123 17.60 13.10 -3.69
N ARG A 124 17.47 12.76 -4.97
CA ARG A 124 16.57 11.72 -5.46
C ARG A 124 16.79 10.41 -4.71
N LEU A 125 15.70 9.74 -4.36
CA LEU A 125 15.69 8.34 -3.96
C LEU A 125 16.16 7.42 -5.10
N ASP A 126 16.62 6.24 -4.74
CA ASP A 126 17.13 5.22 -5.67
C ASP A 126 16.05 4.22 -6.12
N PHE A 127 14.97 4.06 -5.34
CA PHE A 127 13.84 3.20 -5.69
C PHE A 127 12.52 3.61 -5.01
N ILE A 128 11.39 3.26 -5.62
CA ILE A 128 10.04 3.41 -5.06
C ILE A 128 9.55 2.05 -4.55
N GLY A 129 9.21 1.97 -3.27
CA GLY A 129 8.56 0.81 -2.67
C GLY A 129 7.03 0.94 -2.77
N ILE A 130 6.41 -0.08 -3.34
CA ILE A 130 4.96 -0.14 -3.59
C ILE A 130 4.36 -1.19 -2.65
N ASN A 131 3.58 -0.72 -1.67
CA ASN A 131 2.66 -1.57 -0.92
C ASN A 131 1.30 -1.51 -1.60
N HIS A 132 0.98 -2.50 -2.43
CA HIS A 132 -0.27 -2.54 -3.20
C HIS A 132 -1.07 -3.79 -2.86
N TYR A 133 -2.32 -3.60 -2.47
CA TYR A 133 -3.21 -4.69 -2.04
C TYR A 133 -4.54 -4.71 -2.79
N THR A 134 -5.10 -3.56 -3.13
CA THR A 134 -6.47 -3.46 -3.62
C THR A 134 -6.70 -2.25 -4.51
N SER A 135 -7.91 -2.18 -5.06
CA SER A 135 -8.43 -1.04 -5.82
C SER A 135 -9.82 -0.67 -5.30
N CYS A 136 -10.23 0.56 -5.50
CA CYS A 136 -11.61 0.98 -5.24
C CYS A 136 -12.11 1.96 -6.31
N TYR A 137 -13.40 2.23 -6.30
CA TYR A 137 -13.99 3.31 -7.08
C TYR A 137 -13.81 4.66 -6.38
N SER A 138 -13.72 5.74 -7.17
CA SER A 138 -13.69 7.13 -6.73
C SER A 138 -14.80 7.94 -7.42
N GLN A 139 -15.55 8.72 -6.65
CA GLN A 139 -16.56 9.63 -7.13
C GLN A 139 -16.15 11.07 -6.82
N ASP A 140 -16.46 11.97 -7.74
CA ASP A 140 -16.35 13.41 -7.48
C ASP A 140 -17.27 13.86 -6.33
N CYS A 141 -16.76 14.80 -5.53
CA CYS A 141 -17.52 15.52 -4.50
C CYS A 141 -17.37 17.04 -4.62
N VAL A 142 -16.76 17.54 -5.70
CA VAL A 142 -16.64 18.98 -5.98
C VAL A 142 -17.91 19.50 -6.65
N PHE A 143 -18.38 18.78 -7.67
CA PHE A 143 -19.52 19.15 -8.51
C PHE A 143 -20.70 18.16 -8.37
N SER A 144 -20.50 17.05 -7.68
CA SER A 144 -21.54 16.04 -7.44
C SER A 144 -22.00 16.04 -5.98
N GLN A 145 -23.29 15.73 -5.75
CA GLN A 145 -23.79 15.46 -4.41
C GLN A 145 -23.10 14.21 -3.85
N CYS A 146 -22.49 14.35 -2.68
CA CYS A 146 -21.61 13.34 -2.13
C CYS A 146 -21.71 13.34 -0.60
N LYS A 147 -21.72 12.14 -0.01
CA LYS A 147 -21.50 11.97 1.43
C LYS A 147 -20.01 11.79 1.63
N ILE A 148 -19.32 12.90 1.86
CA ILE A 148 -17.88 12.89 2.10
C ILE A 148 -17.61 12.11 3.39
N ASP A 149 -16.84 11.03 3.30
CA ASP A 149 -16.20 10.46 4.48
C ASP A 149 -15.01 11.34 4.87
N THR A 150 -14.86 11.52 6.18
CA THR A 150 -13.75 12.13 6.88
C THR A 150 -12.37 11.61 6.42
N SER A 151 -12.24 10.37 5.92
CA SER A 151 -10.94 9.88 5.43
C SER A 151 -10.48 10.52 4.11
N SER A 152 -11.40 10.74 3.16
CA SER A 152 -11.11 11.20 1.78
C SER A 152 -11.58 12.64 1.52
N GLY A 153 -12.20 13.28 2.50
CA GLY A 153 -12.80 14.60 2.33
C GLY A 153 -11.84 15.72 1.95
N ASN A 154 -10.56 15.61 2.33
CA ASN A 154 -9.57 16.59 1.91
C ASN A 154 -9.25 16.54 0.41
N ALA A 155 -9.46 15.41 -0.26
CA ALA A 155 -9.31 15.28 -1.71
C ALA A 155 -10.60 15.65 -2.48
N LEU A 156 -11.69 15.94 -1.75
CA LEU A 156 -13.03 16.17 -2.31
C LEU A 156 -13.48 15.01 -3.21
N VAL A 157 -13.30 13.78 -2.70
CA VAL A 157 -13.71 12.53 -3.34
C VAL A 157 -14.40 11.60 -2.34
N PHE A 158 -15.23 10.71 -2.87
CA PHE A 158 -15.81 9.59 -2.13
C PHE A 158 -15.30 8.30 -2.73
N THR A 159 -14.74 7.43 -1.89
CA THR A 159 -14.20 6.13 -2.33
C THR A 159 -15.08 4.99 -1.86
N THR A 160 -15.33 4.02 -2.72
CA THR A 160 -16.14 2.84 -2.38
C THR A 160 -15.62 1.58 -3.07
N GLY A 161 -15.76 0.43 -2.41
CA GLY A 161 -15.50 -0.87 -3.00
C GLY A 161 -16.59 -1.37 -3.94
N GLU A 162 -17.72 -0.66 -4.03
CA GLU A 162 -18.92 -1.16 -4.71
C GLU A 162 -19.47 -0.15 -5.72
N ARG A 163 -19.99 -0.66 -6.83
CA ARG A 163 -20.75 0.09 -7.83
C ARG A 163 -22.13 -0.56 -7.94
N ASN A 164 -23.18 0.18 -7.59
CA ASN A 164 -24.56 -0.31 -7.57
C ASN A 164 -24.75 -1.58 -6.70
N GLY A 165 -24.07 -1.65 -5.55
CA GLY A 165 -24.08 -2.80 -4.64
C GLY A 165 -23.27 -4.00 -5.12
N ILE A 166 -22.52 -3.87 -6.22
CA ILE A 166 -21.64 -4.92 -6.74
C ILE A 166 -20.18 -4.57 -6.39
N PRO A 167 -19.47 -5.43 -5.64
CA PRO A 167 -18.05 -5.27 -5.36
C PRO A 167 -17.18 -5.16 -6.62
N ILE A 168 -16.14 -4.32 -6.57
CA ILE A 168 -15.12 -4.18 -7.63
C ILE A 168 -14.33 -5.47 -7.89
N GLY A 169 -14.28 -6.35 -6.88
CA GLY A 169 -13.64 -7.66 -6.94
C GLY A 169 -14.12 -8.53 -5.79
N ALA A 170 -13.62 -9.76 -5.70
CA ALA A 170 -13.95 -10.64 -4.57
C ALA A 170 -13.45 -10.00 -3.25
N PRO A 171 -14.26 -9.95 -2.19
CA PRO A 171 -13.81 -9.43 -0.90
C PRO A 171 -12.77 -10.37 -0.26
N SER A 172 -11.86 -9.79 0.53
CA SER A 172 -10.91 -10.55 1.37
C SER A 172 -11.31 -10.49 2.85
N GLY A 173 -10.48 -11.03 3.74
CA GLY A 173 -10.76 -11.00 5.19
C GLY A 173 -10.75 -9.60 5.83
N MET A 174 -10.05 -8.64 5.26
CA MET A 174 -10.01 -7.25 5.72
C MET A 174 -11.14 -6.46 5.05
N ASP A 175 -11.89 -5.71 5.85
CA ASP A 175 -12.99 -4.89 5.34
C ASP A 175 -12.44 -3.83 4.36
N ASN A 176 -13.16 -3.60 3.25
CA ASN A 176 -12.75 -2.71 2.13
C ASN A 176 -11.48 -3.15 1.35
N MET A 177 -10.99 -4.39 1.52
CA MET A 177 -9.95 -4.98 0.67
C MET A 177 -10.56 -6.00 -0.30
N TYR A 178 -10.45 -5.71 -1.59
CA TYR A 178 -10.95 -6.53 -2.69
C TYR A 178 -9.80 -7.07 -3.55
N VAL A 179 -10.00 -8.26 -4.12
CA VAL A 179 -9.09 -8.91 -5.08
C VAL A 179 -9.28 -8.28 -6.45
N VAL A 180 -8.40 -7.33 -6.81
CA VAL A 180 -8.46 -6.56 -8.07
C VAL A 180 -7.07 -6.53 -8.73
N PRO A 181 -6.64 -7.65 -9.34
CA PRO A 181 -5.24 -7.81 -9.78
C PRO A 181 -4.80 -6.79 -10.83
N HIS A 182 -5.70 -6.35 -11.72
CA HIS A 182 -5.36 -5.36 -12.75
C HIS A 182 -5.01 -3.98 -12.17
N GLY A 183 -5.42 -3.70 -10.93
CA GLY A 183 -5.01 -2.49 -10.21
C GLY A 183 -3.50 -2.43 -9.95
N MET A 184 -2.84 -3.57 -9.76
CA MET A 184 -1.39 -3.65 -9.62
C MET A 184 -0.69 -3.19 -10.90
N GLU A 185 -1.14 -3.71 -12.05
CA GLU A 185 -0.60 -3.33 -13.36
C GLU A 185 -0.76 -1.83 -13.60
N LYS A 186 -1.98 -1.30 -13.41
CA LYS A 186 -2.27 0.13 -13.58
C LYS A 186 -1.45 1.02 -12.64
N THR A 187 -1.31 0.62 -11.37
CA THR A 187 -0.47 1.35 -10.40
C THR A 187 0.98 1.41 -10.87
N VAL A 188 1.57 0.26 -11.23
CA VAL A 188 2.98 0.21 -11.68
C VAL A 188 3.19 1.02 -12.96
N ILE A 189 2.27 0.94 -13.93
CA ILE A 189 2.34 1.72 -15.16
C ILE A 189 2.21 3.22 -14.89
N TYR A 190 1.32 3.64 -13.97
CA TYR A 190 1.21 5.04 -13.58
C TYR A 190 2.52 5.54 -12.96
N ILE A 191 3.09 4.80 -12.00
CA ILE A 191 4.38 5.16 -11.37
C ILE A 191 5.51 5.21 -12.40
N MET A 192 5.57 4.24 -13.31
CA MET A 192 6.53 4.21 -14.42
C MET A 192 6.44 5.49 -15.26
N GLN A 193 5.23 5.88 -15.68
CA GLN A 193 5.03 7.03 -16.55
C GLN A 193 5.31 8.36 -15.85
N ARG A 194 4.86 8.52 -14.59
CA ARG A 194 4.99 9.78 -13.85
C ARG A 194 6.42 10.01 -13.32
N TYR A 195 7.09 8.96 -12.85
CA TYR A 195 8.36 9.09 -12.12
C TYR A 195 9.54 8.49 -12.90
N ASN A 196 9.54 8.70 -14.22
CA ASN A 196 10.62 8.36 -15.15
C ASN A 196 11.13 6.92 -15.02
N ASN A 197 10.22 5.96 -14.82
CA ASN A 197 10.53 4.55 -14.64
C ASN A 197 11.62 4.28 -13.58
N THR A 198 11.61 5.07 -12.49
CA THR A 198 12.50 4.85 -11.33
C THR A 198 12.34 3.40 -10.85
N PRO A 199 13.43 2.71 -10.46
CA PRO A 199 13.35 1.33 -9.99
C PRO A 199 12.26 1.13 -8.93
N MET A 200 11.46 0.08 -9.10
CA MET A 200 10.33 -0.23 -8.23
C MET A 200 10.51 -1.58 -7.56
N TYR A 201 10.02 -1.69 -6.33
CA TYR A 201 9.88 -2.96 -5.62
C TYR A 201 8.46 -3.07 -5.10
N ILE A 202 7.79 -4.19 -5.33
CA ILE A 202 6.53 -4.48 -4.64
C ILE A 202 6.91 -4.92 -3.23
N THR A 203 6.99 -3.95 -2.31
CA THR A 203 7.46 -4.15 -0.93
C THR A 203 6.43 -4.84 -0.06
N GLU A 204 5.15 -4.74 -0.43
CA GLU A 204 4.08 -5.56 0.14
C GLU A 204 2.98 -5.85 -0.89
N ASN A 205 2.52 -7.10 -0.89
CA ASN A 205 1.27 -7.55 -1.51
C ASN A 205 0.78 -8.81 -0.76
N GLY A 206 -0.51 -8.91 -0.46
CA GLY A 206 -0.98 -9.96 0.45
C GLY A 206 -2.48 -10.17 0.50
N TYR A 207 -2.88 -11.33 1.02
CA TYR A 207 -4.29 -11.70 1.20
C TYR A 207 -4.56 -12.07 2.66
N SER A 208 -5.49 -11.36 3.29
CA SER A 208 -5.93 -11.64 4.67
C SER A 208 -7.06 -12.66 4.75
N ILE A 209 -6.99 -13.53 5.75
CA ILE A 209 -8.12 -14.36 6.20
C ILE A 209 -8.62 -13.83 7.54
N LYS A 210 -9.94 -13.68 7.69
CA LYS A 210 -10.58 -13.23 8.95
C LYS A 210 -10.76 -14.42 9.88
N ALA A 211 -10.00 -14.46 10.97
CA ALA A 211 -10.07 -15.49 12.00
C ALA A 211 -11.01 -15.03 13.14
N ASN A 212 -12.31 -15.04 12.88
CA ASN A 212 -13.37 -14.68 13.85
C ASN A 212 -13.77 -15.84 14.78
N GLY A 213 -12.89 -16.82 14.99
CA GLY A 213 -13.13 -17.97 15.86
C GLY A 213 -13.95 -19.12 15.25
N SER A 214 -14.59 -18.93 14.09
CA SER A 214 -15.31 -20.00 13.39
C SER A 214 -14.47 -20.76 12.36
N VAL A 215 -13.32 -20.20 11.96
CA VAL A 215 -12.42 -20.84 10.98
C VAL A 215 -11.54 -21.87 11.70
N SER A 216 -11.65 -23.14 11.32
CA SER A 216 -10.82 -24.20 11.89
C SER A 216 -9.34 -24.03 11.48
N LEU A 217 -8.41 -24.60 12.25
CA LEU A 217 -7.00 -24.62 11.85
C LEU A 217 -6.80 -25.31 10.49
N LYS A 218 -7.56 -26.37 10.23
CA LYS A 218 -7.52 -27.08 8.94
C LYS A 218 -7.86 -26.14 7.78
N ASP A 219 -8.88 -25.30 7.95
CA ASP A 219 -9.29 -24.34 6.92
C ASP A 219 -8.29 -23.19 6.79
N MET A 220 -7.74 -22.68 7.92
CA MET A 220 -6.67 -21.67 7.89
C MET A 220 -5.40 -22.15 7.17
N LEU A 221 -5.08 -23.44 7.23
CA LEU A 221 -3.94 -24.03 6.52
C LEU A 221 -4.25 -24.30 5.04
N ASN A 222 -5.52 -24.39 4.66
CA ASN A 222 -6.01 -24.61 3.29
C ASN A 222 -6.37 -23.27 2.61
N ASP A 223 -5.40 -22.36 2.51
CA ASP A 223 -5.60 -20.98 2.04
C ASP A 223 -5.47 -20.84 0.51
N LYS A 224 -6.32 -21.56 -0.23
CA LYS A 224 -6.30 -21.56 -1.70
C LYS A 224 -6.54 -20.16 -2.28
N GLU A 225 -7.41 -19.37 -1.66
CA GLU A 225 -7.71 -18.00 -2.09
C GLU A 225 -6.47 -17.10 -2.04
N ARG A 226 -5.56 -17.31 -1.10
CA ARG A 226 -4.27 -16.61 -1.05
C ARG A 226 -3.36 -16.99 -2.21
N ILE A 227 -3.37 -18.27 -2.61
CA ILE A 227 -2.64 -18.73 -3.79
C ILE A 227 -3.17 -18.04 -5.05
N ASP A 228 -4.50 -18.09 -5.24
CA ASP A 228 -5.16 -17.50 -6.41
C ASP A 228 -4.95 -15.98 -6.47
N TYR A 229 -4.96 -15.31 -5.31
CA TYR A 229 -4.59 -13.90 -5.18
C TYR A 229 -3.16 -13.63 -5.67
N HIS A 230 -2.15 -14.31 -5.11
CA HIS A 230 -0.76 -14.05 -5.50
C HIS A 230 -0.50 -14.39 -6.96
N GLN A 231 -1.06 -15.48 -7.48
CA GLN A 231 -0.94 -15.84 -8.89
C GLN A 231 -1.47 -14.75 -9.81
N SER A 232 -2.66 -14.22 -9.51
CA SER A 232 -3.28 -13.18 -10.34
C SER A 232 -2.53 -11.85 -10.26
N TYR A 233 -2.08 -11.42 -9.07
CA TYR A 233 -1.31 -10.18 -8.90
C TYR A 233 0.09 -10.27 -9.52
N LEU A 234 0.78 -11.40 -9.39
CA LEU A 234 2.07 -11.63 -10.07
C LEU A 234 1.92 -11.66 -11.59
N THR A 235 0.78 -12.14 -12.10
CA THR A 235 0.48 -12.11 -13.54
C THR A 235 0.32 -10.67 -14.04
N SER A 236 -0.46 -9.84 -13.33
CA SER A 236 -0.58 -8.41 -13.62
C SER A 236 0.75 -7.67 -13.51
N LEU A 237 1.56 -7.99 -12.50
CA LEU A 237 2.89 -7.41 -12.34
C LEU A 237 3.81 -7.76 -13.52
N LEU A 238 3.76 -9.02 -13.97
CA LEU A 238 4.51 -9.47 -15.14
C LEU A 238 4.08 -8.73 -16.42
N ASN A 239 2.79 -8.43 -16.57
CA ASN A 239 2.31 -7.62 -17.69
C ASN A 239 2.88 -6.19 -17.66
N ALA A 240 2.95 -5.55 -16.48
CA ALA A 240 3.57 -4.24 -16.34
C ALA A 240 5.07 -4.28 -16.66
N ILE A 241 5.80 -5.29 -16.17
CA ILE A 241 7.23 -5.50 -16.48
C ILE A 241 7.43 -5.68 -17.99
N ARG A 242 6.59 -6.47 -18.65
CA ARG A 242 6.64 -6.67 -20.12
C ARG A 242 6.34 -5.40 -20.91
N GLN A 243 5.62 -4.45 -20.33
CA GLN A 243 5.39 -3.12 -20.89
C GLN A 243 6.54 -2.14 -20.63
N GLY A 244 7.60 -2.56 -19.93
CA GLY A 244 8.83 -1.79 -19.72
C GLY A 244 9.01 -1.25 -18.30
N ALA A 245 8.11 -1.56 -17.36
CA ALA A 245 8.26 -1.11 -15.98
C ALA A 245 9.49 -1.75 -15.30
N ASP A 246 10.34 -0.94 -14.68
CA ASP A 246 11.55 -1.38 -13.96
C ASP A 246 11.19 -1.89 -12.55
N VAL A 247 10.46 -3.01 -12.48
CA VAL A 247 10.17 -3.69 -11.21
C VAL A 247 11.21 -4.77 -10.95
N ARG A 248 11.88 -4.67 -9.78
CA ARG A 248 13.05 -5.49 -9.45
C ARG A 248 12.83 -6.48 -8.30
N GLY A 249 11.65 -6.50 -7.70
CA GLY A 249 11.34 -7.46 -6.64
C GLY A 249 9.89 -7.44 -6.19
N TYR A 250 9.52 -8.53 -5.52
CA TYR A 250 8.20 -8.77 -4.97
C TYR A 250 8.30 -9.43 -3.60
N PHE A 251 7.64 -8.84 -2.61
CA PHE A 251 7.66 -9.29 -1.23
C PHE A 251 6.22 -9.55 -0.76
N ALA A 252 5.93 -10.81 -0.45
CA ALA A 252 4.61 -11.20 0.03
C ALA A 252 4.42 -10.74 1.49
N TRP A 253 3.39 -9.94 1.74
CA TRP A 253 2.91 -9.67 3.09
C TRP A 253 1.97 -10.82 3.52
N SER A 254 2.39 -11.70 4.41
CA SER A 254 3.65 -11.72 5.16
C SER A 254 4.24 -13.11 5.27
N LEU A 255 5.48 -13.20 5.76
CA LEU A 255 6.09 -14.49 6.05
C LEU A 255 5.22 -15.32 7.01
N MET A 256 4.69 -14.72 8.07
CA MET A 256 3.93 -15.41 9.11
C MET A 256 2.82 -14.55 9.68
N ASP A 257 1.77 -15.20 10.21
CA ASP A 257 0.70 -14.52 10.92
C ASP A 257 1.28 -13.66 12.05
N ASN A 258 0.84 -12.41 12.13
CA ASN A 258 1.39 -11.40 13.02
C ASN A 258 0.29 -10.48 13.59
N PHE A 259 0.69 -9.42 14.29
CA PHE A 259 -0.22 -8.42 14.86
C PHE A 259 -0.60 -7.38 13.80
N GLU A 260 -1.83 -7.46 13.30
CA GLU A 260 -2.37 -6.58 12.27
C GLU A 260 -2.99 -5.32 12.91
N TRP A 261 -2.15 -4.52 13.56
CA TRP A 261 -2.49 -3.19 14.05
C TRP A 261 -3.79 -3.17 14.88
N LEU A 262 -4.79 -2.38 14.45
CA LEU A 262 -6.09 -2.24 15.12
C LEU A 262 -6.92 -3.53 15.12
N HIS A 263 -6.61 -4.48 14.23
CA HIS A 263 -7.28 -5.78 14.17
C HIS A 263 -6.62 -6.82 15.08
N GLY A 264 -5.49 -6.48 15.72
CA GLY A 264 -4.72 -7.41 16.53
C GLY A 264 -4.40 -8.69 15.76
N TYR A 265 -4.66 -9.85 16.36
CA TYR A 265 -4.39 -11.14 15.71
C TYR A 265 -5.58 -11.71 14.94
N THR A 266 -6.65 -10.93 14.69
CA THR A 266 -7.87 -11.44 14.04
C THR A 266 -7.75 -11.56 12.53
N LEU A 267 -6.78 -10.87 11.90
CA LEU A 267 -6.47 -11.00 10.49
C LEU A 267 -5.19 -11.80 10.30
N LYS A 268 -5.23 -12.78 9.40
CA LYS A 268 -4.12 -13.70 9.13
C LYS A 268 -3.61 -13.48 7.72
N PHE A 269 -2.46 -12.82 7.57
CA PHE A 269 -1.79 -12.58 6.29
C PHE A 269 -0.69 -13.59 5.96
N GLY A 270 -0.20 -14.33 6.96
CA GLY A 270 1.04 -15.08 6.83
C GLY A 270 0.97 -16.24 5.84
N LEU A 271 2.07 -16.52 5.15
CA LEU A 271 2.30 -17.81 4.49
C LEU A 271 2.40 -18.95 5.52
N TYR A 272 2.87 -18.64 6.73
CA TYR A 272 2.89 -19.55 7.87
C TYR A 272 1.83 -19.17 8.91
N HIS A 273 1.10 -20.16 9.39
CA HIS A 273 0.29 -20.03 10.59
C HIS A 273 1.19 -19.98 11.83
N VAL A 274 0.84 -19.15 12.81
CA VAL A 274 1.51 -19.07 14.12
C VAL A 274 0.52 -19.43 15.22
N ASP A 275 0.84 -20.49 15.96
CA ASP A 275 0.21 -20.74 17.25
C ASP A 275 0.79 -19.76 18.28
N LEU A 276 -0.04 -18.82 18.76
CA LEU A 276 0.42 -17.76 19.67
C LEU A 276 0.82 -18.30 21.06
N LYS A 277 0.31 -19.45 21.49
CA LYS A 277 0.64 -20.04 22.78
C LYS A 277 1.99 -20.75 22.72
N THR A 278 2.20 -21.56 21.67
CA THR A 278 3.39 -22.41 21.55
C THR A 278 4.49 -21.79 20.70
N GLN A 279 4.20 -20.70 19.99
CA GLN A 279 5.05 -20.09 18.97
C GLN A 279 5.39 -21.03 17.81
N LYS A 280 4.68 -22.15 17.66
CA LYS A 280 4.88 -23.08 16.55
C LYS A 280 4.46 -22.43 15.23
N ARG A 281 5.30 -22.58 14.20
CA ARG A 281 5.01 -22.17 12.83
C ARG A 281 4.59 -23.38 12.00
N THR A 282 3.45 -23.27 11.33
CA THR A 282 2.92 -24.33 10.46
C THR A 282 2.73 -23.78 9.05
N PRO A 283 3.38 -24.35 8.00
CA PRO A 283 3.23 -23.85 6.65
C PRO A 283 1.80 -24.05 6.14
N LYS A 284 1.19 -22.98 5.63
CA LYS A 284 -0.08 -23.07 4.90
C LYS A 284 0.17 -23.58 3.48
N GLN A 285 -0.89 -23.85 2.71
CA GLN A 285 -0.75 -24.25 1.31
C GLN A 285 -0.06 -23.18 0.48
N SER A 286 -0.33 -21.90 0.74
CA SER A 286 0.36 -20.78 0.09
C SER A 286 1.88 -20.80 0.29
N ALA A 287 2.40 -21.18 1.45
CA ALA A 287 3.85 -21.35 1.66
C ALA A 287 4.43 -22.45 0.76
N LYS A 288 3.72 -23.59 0.66
CA LYS A 288 4.14 -24.72 -0.20
C LYS A 288 4.09 -24.32 -1.68
N TRP A 289 3.06 -23.59 -2.08
CA TRP A 289 2.94 -23.03 -3.42
C TRP A 289 4.07 -22.03 -3.72
N TYR A 290 4.34 -21.08 -2.81
CA TYR A 290 5.37 -20.05 -3.02
C TYR A 290 6.76 -20.68 -3.12
N LYS A 291 7.07 -21.71 -2.33
CA LYS A 291 8.29 -22.52 -2.47
C LYS A 291 8.40 -23.11 -3.88
N LYS A 292 7.33 -23.74 -4.38
CA LYS A 292 7.31 -24.35 -5.72
C LYS A 292 7.45 -23.28 -6.82
N PHE A 293 6.76 -22.15 -6.69
CA PHE A 293 6.85 -21.02 -7.60
C PHE A 293 8.29 -20.51 -7.72
N LEU A 294 8.96 -20.24 -6.59
CA LEU A 294 10.34 -19.75 -6.57
C LEU A 294 11.37 -20.78 -7.05
N SER A 295 11.06 -22.07 -6.97
CA SER A 295 11.97 -23.14 -7.42
C SER A 295 12.05 -23.27 -8.96
N GLY A 296 11.17 -22.59 -9.71
CA GLY A 296 11.14 -22.63 -11.16
C GLY A 296 10.64 -23.96 -11.76
N PRO A 297 10.47 -24.03 -13.10
CA PRO A 297 10.07 -25.25 -13.77
C PRO A 297 11.18 -26.32 -13.68
N GLY A 298 10.83 -27.56 -13.30
CA GLY A 298 11.76 -28.71 -13.34
C GLY A 298 12.42 -29.10 -12.02
N THR A 299 12.29 -28.29 -10.97
CA THR A 299 12.87 -28.60 -9.65
C THR A 299 11.96 -29.54 -8.87
N LYS A 300 12.39 -30.79 -8.65
CA LYS A 300 11.72 -31.71 -7.72
C LYS A 300 11.83 -31.15 -6.31
N VAL A 301 10.76 -30.53 -5.82
CA VAL A 301 10.66 -30.12 -4.42
C VAL A 301 10.53 -31.38 -3.57
N GLN A 302 11.63 -31.85 -2.97
CA GLN A 302 11.55 -32.83 -1.89
C GLN A 302 10.74 -32.19 -0.76
N MET A 303 9.56 -32.77 -0.49
CA MET A 303 8.87 -32.54 0.77
C MET A 303 9.57 -33.42 1.79
N ASP A 304 10.22 -32.80 2.75
CA ASP A 304 10.74 -33.54 3.90
C ASP A 304 9.53 -33.80 4.81
N ASP A 305 8.95 -35.00 4.69
CA ASP A 305 7.83 -35.48 5.53
C ASP A 305 8.26 -35.74 6.99
N ASN A 306 9.48 -35.36 7.36
CA ASN A 306 10.08 -35.63 8.67
C ASN A 306 9.79 -34.58 9.75
N LEU A 307 8.84 -33.67 9.55
CA LEU A 307 8.22 -32.95 10.67
C LEU A 307 7.17 -33.84 11.36
N LYS A 308 7.59 -35.04 11.79
CA LYS A 308 6.84 -35.82 12.77
C LYS A 308 6.96 -35.09 14.12
N PRO A 309 5.86 -34.90 14.87
CA PRO A 309 5.96 -34.38 16.23
C PRO A 309 6.83 -35.34 17.05
N SER A 310 7.87 -34.79 17.68
CA SER A 310 8.50 -35.45 18.83
C SER A 310 7.39 -35.74 19.84
N VAL A 311 7.28 -37.01 20.24
CA VAL A 311 6.36 -37.51 21.25
C VAL A 311 6.56 -36.78 22.57
#